data_AF-A0A7X7G559-F1
#
_entry.id   AF-A0A7X7G559-F1
#
_cell.length_a   1.000
_cell.length_b   1.000
_cell.length_c   1.000
_cell.angle_alpha   90.00
_cell.angle_beta   90.00
_cell.angle_gamma   90.00
#
_symmetry.space_group_name_H-M   'P 1'
#
loop_
_entity.id
_entity.type
_entity.pdbx_description
1 polymer ?
#
loop_
_entity_poly.entity_id
_entity_poly.type
_entity_poly.pdbx_seq_one_letter_code
_entity_poly.pdbx_strand_id
1 'polypeptide(L)'
;VYDTAHGNWYSRTLAGATIVWGANWGGSEFSPVSGDFDGDGVNDLAVYHETSGRWYIVSLNGTRLVWGKQWGGPGFKAVGGR
;
A
#
# COMPACT_ATOMS: atom_id res chain seq x y z
N VAL A 1 2.81 -9.24 2.11
CA VAL A 1 3.14 -9.05 3.54
C VAL A 1 3.78 -7.69 3.71
N TYR A 2 3.41 -6.97 4.77
CA TYR A 2 4.01 -5.69 5.14
C TYR A 2 4.58 -5.79 6.56
N ASP A 3 5.84 -5.41 6.71
CA ASP A 3 6.51 -5.24 8.00
C ASP A 3 6.29 -3.81 8.48
N THR A 4 5.38 -3.64 9.43
CA THR A 4 5.01 -2.32 9.97
C THR A 4 6.14 -1.68 10.79
N ALA A 5 7.04 -2.48 11.37
CA ALA A 5 8.13 -1.96 12.19
C ALA A 5 9.20 -1.26 11.34
N HIS A 6 9.49 -1.81 10.17
CA HIS A 6 10.51 -1.27 9.28
C HIS A 6 9.96 -0.57 8.04
N GLY A 7 8.70 -0.79 7.67
CA GLY A 7 8.08 -0.23 6.47
C GLY A 7 8.34 -1.03 5.19
N ASN A 8 8.70 -2.31 5.32
CA ASN A 8 9.10 -3.15 4.18
C ASN A 8 7.93 -3.94 3.60
N TRP A 9 7.81 -3.94 2.28
CA TRP A 9 6.87 -4.77 1.53
C TRP A 9 7.50 -6.02 0.93
N TYR A 10 6.71 -7.09 0.93
CA TYR A 10 7.04 -8.36 0.30
C TYR A 10 5.79 -8.90 -0.41
N SER A 11 5.89 -9.15 -1.71
CA SER A 11 4.80 -9.71 -2.52
C SER A 11 5.34 -10.61 -3.64
N ARG A 12 4.64 -11.72 -3.87
CA ARG A 12 4.92 -12.68 -4.94
C ARG A 12 3.61 -13.18 -5.54
N THR A 13 3.62 -13.54 -6.81
CA THR A 13 2.51 -14.24 -7.46
C THR A 13 2.45 -15.69 -7.00
N LEU A 14 1.30 -16.34 -7.23
CA LEU A 14 1.14 -17.79 -7.03
C LEU A 14 2.07 -18.60 -7.94
N ALA A 15 2.38 -18.08 -9.12
CA ALA A 15 3.38 -18.65 -10.03
C ALA A 15 4.84 -18.46 -9.54
N GLY A 16 5.05 -17.75 -8.43
CA GLY A 16 6.37 -17.55 -7.82
C GLY A 16 7.15 -16.35 -8.33
N ALA A 17 6.58 -15.52 -9.21
CA ALA A 17 7.21 -14.27 -9.61
C ALA A 17 7.22 -13.29 -8.44
N THR A 18 8.35 -12.61 -8.20
CA THR A 18 8.44 -11.56 -7.19
C THR A 18 7.86 -10.26 -7.74
N ILE A 19 6.93 -9.65 -7.01
CA ILE A 19 6.35 -8.35 -7.35
C ILE A 19 7.12 -7.25 -6.61
N VAL A 20 7.33 -7.43 -5.30
CA VAL A 20 8.10 -6.53 -4.44
C VAL A 20 8.87 -7.35 -3.41
N TRP A 21 10.13 -7.01 -3.14
CA TRP A 21 10.92 -7.67 -2.10
C TRP A 21 11.79 -6.67 -1.35
N GLY A 22 11.49 -6.47 -0.06
CA GLY A 22 12.26 -5.55 0.80
C GLY A 22 12.16 -4.08 0.40
N ALA A 23 11.12 -3.68 -0.35
CA ALA A 23 10.95 -2.28 -0.72
C ALA A 23 10.44 -1.48 0.49
N ASN A 24 11.16 -0.42 0.82
CA ASN A 24 10.85 0.44 1.95
C ASN A 24 10.06 1.67 1.50
N TRP A 25 8.78 1.72 1.85
CA TRP A 25 7.91 2.87 1.56
C TRP A 25 6.80 2.97 2.62
N GLY A 26 7.21 2.80 3.87
CA GLY A 26 6.33 2.82 5.05
C GLY A 26 7.11 3.13 6.33
N GLY A 27 6.60 2.65 7.47
CA GLY A 27 7.15 2.86 8.81
C GLY A 27 6.07 2.91 9.89
N SER A 28 6.44 3.34 11.10
CA SER A 28 5.58 3.29 12.31
C SER A 28 4.29 4.10 12.22
N GLU A 29 4.19 5.06 11.30
CA GLU A 29 2.99 5.89 11.07
C GLU A 29 2.23 5.49 9.79
N PHE A 30 2.62 4.40 9.15
CA PHE A 30 2.00 3.89 7.93
C PHE A 30 1.21 2.62 8.22
N SER A 31 -0.08 2.68 7.92
CA SER A 31 -0.99 1.54 8.01
C SER A 31 -1.17 0.93 6.63
N PRO A 32 -0.93 -0.40 6.44
CA PRO A 32 -1.22 -1.06 5.19
C PRO A 32 -2.74 -1.10 4.96
N VAL A 33 -3.14 -0.96 3.70
CA VAL A 33 -4.54 -0.95 3.30
C VAL A 33 -4.72 -1.97 2.18
N SER A 34 -5.68 -2.87 2.33
CA SER A 34 -6.05 -3.81 1.27
C SER A 34 -7.13 -3.18 0.40
N GLY A 35 -7.10 -3.38 -0.91
CA GLY A 35 -8.19 -2.99 -1.80
C GLY A 35 -7.76 -3.02 -3.25
N ASP A 36 -8.72 -3.17 -4.14
CA ASP A 36 -8.57 -2.91 -5.57
C ASP A 36 -8.82 -1.42 -5.84
N PHE A 37 -7.78 -0.67 -6.17
CA PHE A 37 -7.84 0.79 -6.38
C PHE A 37 -7.79 1.18 -7.86
N ASP A 38 -7.48 0.25 -8.78
CA ASP A 38 -7.53 0.49 -10.23
C ASP A 38 -8.70 -0.21 -10.95
N GLY A 39 -9.43 -1.08 -10.25
CA GLY A 39 -10.65 -1.73 -10.72
C GLY A 39 -10.43 -3.00 -11.54
N ASP A 40 -9.25 -3.63 -11.44
CA ASP A 40 -8.90 -4.82 -12.22
C ASP A 40 -9.34 -6.16 -11.58
N GLY A 41 -9.95 -6.10 -10.39
CA GLY A 41 -10.39 -7.25 -9.61
C GLY A 41 -9.30 -7.88 -8.74
N VAL A 42 -8.15 -7.23 -8.60
CA VAL A 42 -7.00 -7.68 -7.80
C VAL A 42 -6.64 -6.62 -6.76
N ASN A 43 -6.33 -7.05 -5.54
CA ASN A 43 -5.89 -6.11 -4.50
C ASN A 43 -4.51 -5.53 -4.79
N ASP A 44 -4.36 -4.23 -4.63
CA ASP A 44 -3.11 -3.49 -4.75
C ASP A 44 -2.31 -3.44 -3.43
N LEU A 45 -1.05 -3.04 -3.55
CA LEU A 45 -0.22 -2.70 -2.39
C LEU A 45 -0.45 -1.24 -2.02
N ALA A 46 -1.07 -0.98 -0.88
CA ALA A 46 -1.32 0.39 -0.41
C ALA A 46 -0.88 0.60 1.04
N VAL A 47 -0.39 1.81 1.33
CA VAL A 47 -0.21 2.33 2.70
C VAL A 47 -0.80 3.72 2.85
N TYR A 48 -1.29 3.99 4.06
CA TYR A 48 -1.81 5.28 4.49
C TYR A 48 -0.96 5.82 5.65
N HIS A 49 -0.43 7.03 5.51
CA HIS A 49 0.29 7.73 6.56
C HIS A 49 -0.70 8.48 7.45
N GLU A 50 -0.97 7.96 8.65
CA GLU A 50 -2.09 8.39 9.50
C GLU A 50 -1.98 9.86 9.90
N THR A 51 -0.78 10.34 10.20
CA THR A 51 -0.53 11.71 10.66
C THR A 51 -0.69 12.74 9.55
N SER A 52 -0.20 12.45 8.35
CA SER A 52 -0.21 13.42 7.24
C SER A 52 -1.36 13.22 6.24
N GLY A 53 -2.12 12.15 6.37
CA GLY A 53 -3.18 11.78 5.42
C GLY A 53 -2.68 11.39 4.03
N ARG A 54 -1.42 10.94 3.89
CA ARG A 54 -0.80 10.66 2.58
C ARG A 54 -0.97 9.19 2.19
N TRP A 55 -1.29 8.96 0.92
CA TRP A 55 -1.45 7.64 0.33
C TRP A 55 -0.32 7.29 -0.64
N TYR A 56 0.01 6.01 -0.66
CA TYR A 56 0.97 5.42 -1.59
C TYR A 56 0.38 4.08 -2.04
N ILE A 57 0.18 3.92 -3.35
CA ILE A 57 -0.53 2.78 -3.92
C ILE A 57 0.21 2.30 -5.18
N VAL A 58 0.48 1.01 -5.24
CA VAL A 58 1.12 0.32 -6.35
C VAL A 58 0.30 -0.92 -6.70
N SER A 59 -0.10 -1.02 -7.97
CA SER A 59 -0.78 -2.19 -8.50
C SER A 59 0.13 -3.40 -8.58
N LEU A 60 -0.43 -4.60 -8.54
CA LEU A 60 0.35 -5.84 -8.64
C LEU A 60 1.02 -6.03 -10.01
N ASN A 61 0.61 -5.29 -11.04
CA ASN A 61 1.32 -5.21 -12.31
C ASN A 61 2.54 -4.26 -12.30
N GLY A 62 2.83 -3.62 -11.16
CA GLY A 62 3.95 -2.70 -10.98
C GLY A 62 3.63 -1.23 -11.25
N THR A 63 2.40 -0.91 -11.65
CA THR A 63 1.96 0.46 -11.92
C THR A 63 1.84 1.25 -10.61
N ARG A 64 2.42 2.45 -10.58
CA ARG A 64 2.25 3.38 -9.45
C ARG A 64 0.96 4.19 -9.65
N LEU A 65 -0.07 3.84 -8.89
CA LEU A 65 -1.38 4.49 -8.95
C LEU A 65 -1.39 5.82 -8.21
N VAL A 66 -0.80 5.86 -7.00
CA VAL A 66 -0.77 7.04 -6.13
C VAL A 66 0.58 7.16 -5.44
N TRP A 67 1.11 8.38 -5.33
CA TRP A 67 2.35 8.65 -4.60
C TRP A 67 2.29 9.96 -3.82
N GLY A 68 2.27 9.87 -2.49
CA GLY A 68 2.29 11.04 -1.60
C GLY A 68 1.05 11.93 -1.70
N LYS A 69 -0.04 11.44 -2.30
CA LYS A 69 -1.27 12.23 -2.46
C LYS A 69 -1.97 12.34 -1.12
N GLN A 70 -2.28 13.58 -0.71
CA GLN A 70 -3.05 13.81 0.50
C GLN A 70 -4.54 13.55 0.24
N TRP A 71 -5.10 12.58 0.98
CA TRP A 71 -6.50 12.22 0.95
C TRP A 71 -6.88 11.68 2.34
N GLY A 72 -7.45 12.54 3.18
CA GLY A 72 -7.64 12.29 4.61
C GLY A 72 -6.77 13.20 5.48
N GLY A 73 -6.54 12.81 6.73
CA GLY A 73 -5.77 13.58 7.71
C GLY A 73 -5.83 12.98 9.13
N PRO A 74 -5.36 13.74 10.14
CA PRO A 74 -5.38 13.30 11.52
C PRO A 74 -6.78 12.84 11.97
N GLY A 75 -6.84 11.66 12.60
CA GLY A 75 -8.09 11.05 13.07
C GLY A 75 -8.87 10.24 12.03
N PHE A 76 -8.43 10.23 10.76
CA PHE A 76 -9.00 9.35 9.74
C PHE A 76 -8.31 7.99 9.80
N LYS A 77 -9.07 6.93 9.55
CA LYS A 77 -8.54 5.59 9.33
C LYS A 77 -8.82 5.18 7.90
N ALA A 78 -7.80 4.66 7.23
CA ALA A 78 -8.00 4.04 5.94
C ALA A 78 -8.89 2.80 6.09
N VAL A 79 -9.86 2.68 5.19
CA VAL A 79 -10.72 1.50 5.06
C VAL A 79 -10.42 0.89 3.70
N GLY A 80 -10.26 -0.42 3.67
CA GLY A 80 -9.95 -1.13 2.45
C GLY A 80 -11.03 -1.03 1.38
N GLY A 81 -10.60 -1.07 0.12
CA GLY A 81 -11.48 -1.23 -1.04
C GLY A 81 -12.14 -2.61 -1.07
N ARG A 82 -13.16 -2.76 -1.92
CA ARG A 82 -13.85 -4.03 -2.13
C ARG A 82 -13.05 -4.96 -3.03
#